data_AF-A0A959WEF4-F1
#
_entry.id   AF-A0A959WEF4-F1
#
_cell.length_a   1.000
_cell.length_b   1.000
_cell.length_c   1.000
_cell.angle_alpha   90.00
_cell.angle_beta   90.00
_cell.angle_gamma   90.00
#
_symmetry.space_group_name_H-M   'P 1'
#
loop_
_entity.id
_entity.type
_entity.pdbx_description
1 polymer ?
#
loop_
_entity_poly.entity_id
_entity_poly.type
_entity_poly.pdbx_seq_one_letter_code
_entity_poly.pdbx_strand_id
1 'polypeptide(L)'
;MSDEANTGPSPFKYHLELTPAQLKITHTALHSLLDDFGHKDHEVHQVIREVLDKLPDEHAIRAIRLDDEVERGLAEARPDAPGATPQPPPDSLGGGDPTPPDTVA
;
A
#
# COMPACT_ATOMS: atom_id res chain seq x y z
N MET A 1 -32.97 34.62 24.26
CA MET A 1 -31.54 34.77 23.93
C MET A 1 -30.74 33.87 24.87
N SER A 2 -30.58 32.59 24.54
CA SER A 2 -29.67 31.68 25.26
C SER A 2 -29.38 30.48 24.37
N ASP A 3 -28.41 30.63 23.46
CA ASP A 3 -27.75 29.50 22.81
C ASP A 3 -26.29 29.88 22.65
N GLU A 4 -25.59 29.97 23.79
CA GLU A 4 -24.13 30.12 23.82
C GLU A 4 -23.56 28.71 23.66
N ALA A 5 -23.59 28.22 22.42
CA ALA A 5 -23.12 26.91 22.05
C ALA A 5 -21.58 26.84 22.16
N ASN A 6 -21.11 26.40 23.32
CA ASN A 6 -19.94 25.56 23.52
C ASN A 6 -18.72 25.86 22.62
N THR A 7 -17.95 26.89 22.96
CA THR A 7 -16.65 27.23 22.32
C THR A 7 -15.47 26.45 22.91
N GLY A 8 -15.67 25.18 23.29
CA GLY A 8 -14.56 24.27 23.58
C GLY A 8 -13.89 23.81 22.27
N PRO A 9 -12.57 23.56 22.23
CA PRO A 9 -11.96 22.91 21.08
C PRO A 9 -12.73 21.62 20.80
N SER A 10 -13.39 21.57 19.64
CA SER A 10 -14.17 20.41 19.25
C SER A 10 -13.27 19.18 19.29
N PRO A 11 -13.69 18.06 19.93
CA PRO A 11 -12.91 16.83 19.91
C PRO A 11 -12.68 16.45 18.45
N PHE A 12 -11.46 16.01 18.12
CA PHE A 12 -11.13 15.49 16.78
C PHE A 12 -12.19 14.45 16.39
N LYS A 13 -13.07 14.81 15.45
CA LYS A 13 -14.24 13.97 15.11
C LYS A 13 -13.87 12.74 14.30
N TYR A 14 -12.69 12.73 13.67
CA TYR A 14 -12.25 11.69 12.77
C TYR A 14 -10.74 11.43 12.93
N HIS A 15 -10.37 10.17 13.08
CA HIS A 15 -9.00 9.68 12.98
C HIS A 15 -8.88 8.90 11.67
N LEU A 16 -7.84 9.21 10.88
CA LEU A 16 -7.61 8.57 9.59
C LEU A 16 -6.33 7.74 9.67
N GLU A 17 -6.50 6.43 9.60
CA GLU A 17 -5.38 5.49 9.48
C GLU A 17 -4.98 5.41 8.01
N LEU A 18 -3.75 5.80 7.69
CA LEU A 18 -3.20 5.71 6.35
C LEU A 18 -2.04 4.72 6.36
N THR A 19 -2.07 3.74 5.46
CA THR A 19 -0.88 2.94 5.20
C THR A 19 0.22 3.81 4.60
N PRO A 20 1.51 3.43 4.67
CA PRO A 20 2.59 4.21 4.07
C PRO A 20 2.32 4.52 2.58
N ALA A 21 1.85 3.54 1.81
CA ALA A 21 1.48 3.75 0.41
C ALA A 21 0.37 4.79 0.24
N GLN A 22 -0.72 4.67 1.00
CA GLN A 22 -1.83 5.63 0.96
C GLN A 22 -1.37 7.03 1.36
N LEU A 23 -0.56 7.15 2.41
CA LEU A 23 -0.01 8.41 2.87
C LEU A 23 0.79 9.11 1.77
N LYS A 24 1.66 8.38 1.07
CA LYS A 24 2.44 8.92 -0.05
C LYS A 24 1.54 9.36 -1.21
N ILE A 25 0.55 8.55 -1.59
CA ILE A 25 -0.41 8.89 -2.64
C ILE A 25 -1.19 10.15 -2.27
N THR A 26 -1.73 10.23 -1.05
CA THR A 26 -2.49 11.39 -0.57
C THR A 26 -1.63 12.64 -0.57
N HIS A 27 -0.40 12.58 -0.05
CA HIS A 27 0.51 13.71 -0.05
C HIS A 27 0.81 14.20 -1.47
N THR A 28 1.13 13.30 -2.40
CA THR A 28 1.38 13.67 -3.81
C THR A 28 0.14 14.26 -4.47
N ALA A 29 -1.03 13.68 -4.25
CA ALA A 29 -2.28 14.19 -4.82
C ALA A 29 -2.63 15.60 -4.31
N LEU A 30 -2.41 15.88 -3.02
CA LEU A 30 -2.61 17.21 -2.43
C LEU A 30 -1.64 18.24 -3.01
N HIS A 31 -0.39 17.86 -3.25
CA HIS A 31 0.58 18.73 -3.93
C HIS A 31 0.18 19.01 -5.38
N SER A 32 -0.18 17.99 -6.16
CA SER A 32 -0.66 18.19 -7.53
C SER A 32 -1.91 19.08 -7.57
N LEU A 33 -2.83 18.88 -6.63
CA LEU A 33 -4.02 19.70 -6.50
C LEU A 33 -3.67 21.16 -6.16
N LEU A 34 -2.68 21.39 -5.29
CA LEU A 34 -2.19 22.74 -4.97
C LEU A 34 -1.58 23.44 -6.20
N ASP A 35 -0.86 22.69 -7.03
CA ASP A 35 -0.19 23.21 -8.23
C ASP A 35 -1.19 23.52 -9.37
N ASP A 36 -2.32 22.82 -9.41
CA ASP A 36 -3.38 23.00 -10.41
C ASP A 36 -4.25 24.25 -10.16
N PHE A 37 -4.31 24.75 -8.91
CA PHE A 37 -5.07 25.96 -8.60
C PHE A 37 -4.34 27.23 -9.04
N GLY A 38 -5.07 28.11 -9.71
CA GLY A 38 -4.59 29.43 -10.09
C GLY A 38 -4.71 30.46 -8.96
N HIS A 39 -4.16 31.66 -9.17
CA HIS A 39 -4.11 32.77 -8.20
C HIS A 39 -5.46 33.27 -7.64
N LYS A 40 -6.60 32.70 -8.02
CA LYS A 40 -7.94 33.16 -7.60
C LYS A 40 -8.48 32.39 -6.40
N ASP A 41 -7.90 31.24 -6.06
CA ASP A 41 -8.46 30.30 -5.07
C ASP A 41 -7.64 30.26 -3.77
N HIS A 42 -7.25 31.44 -3.27
CA HIS A 42 -6.38 31.60 -2.09
C HIS A 42 -6.86 30.82 -0.86
N GLU A 43 -8.17 30.76 -0.62
CA GLU A 43 -8.76 30.03 0.51
C GLU A 43 -8.51 28.52 0.39
N VAL A 44 -8.60 27.96 -0.83
CA VAL A 44 -8.36 26.54 -1.07
C VAL A 44 -6.88 26.21 -0.89
N HIS A 45 -5.98 27.05 -1.41
CA HIS A 45 -4.54 26.90 -1.17
C HIS A 45 -4.21 26.90 0.33
N GLN A 46 -4.87 27.76 1.12
CA GLN A 46 -4.64 27.82 2.55
C GLN A 46 -5.09 26.52 3.23
N VAL A 47 -6.29 26.01 2.92
CA VAL A 47 -6.78 24.76 3.50
C VAL A 47 -5.89 23.58 3.14
N ILE A 48 -5.43 23.46 1.88
CA ILE A 48 -4.55 22.37 1.47
C ILE A 48 -3.21 22.44 2.22
N ARG A 49 -2.65 23.65 2.42
CA ARG A 49 -1.43 23.83 3.22
C ARG A 49 -1.63 23.43 4.68
N GLU A 50 -2.75 23.83 5.29
CA GLU A 50 -3.09 23.43 6.66
C GLU A 50 -3.27 21.91 6.81
N VAL A 51 -3.66 21.21 5.75
CA VAL A 51 -3.72 19.75 5.72
C VAL A 51 -2.31 19.16 5.57
N LEU A 52 -1.51 19.68 4.63
CA LEU A 52 -0.12 19.22 4.43
C LEU A 52 0.74 19.40 5.68
N ASP A 53 0.55 20.49 6.43
CA ASP A 53 1.24 20.75 7.71
C ASP A 53 0.91 19.73 8.81
N LYS A 54 -0.20 18.98 8.67
CA LYS A 54 -0.58 17.89 9.59
C LYS A 54 -0.02 16.53 9.15
N LEU A 55 0.53 16.44 7.95
CA LEU A 55 1.14 15.22 7.43
C LEU A 55 2.65 15.22 7.72
N PRO A 56 3.31 14.04 7.68
CA PRO A 56 4.76 13.95 7.76
C PRO A 56 5.44 14.71 6.63
N ASP A 57 6.66 15.17 6.88
CA ASP A 57 7.43 15.99 5.94
C ASP A 57 7.77 15.27 4.63
N GLU A 58 8.17 16.05 3.63
CA GLU A 58 8.46 15.53 2.29
C GLU A 58 9.58 14.48 2.29
N HIS A 59 10.51 14.54 3.25
CA HIS A 59 11.57 13.56 3.40
C HIS A 59 11.05 12.21 3.89
N ALA A 60 10.17 12.20 4.90
CA ALA A 60 9.48 11.01 5.37
C ALA A 60 8.62 10.39 4.27
N ILE A 61 7.91 11.23 3.50
CA ILE A 61 7.09 10.76 2.38
C ILE A 61 7.94 10.15 1.26
N ARG A 62 9.07 10.80 0.90
CA ARG A 62 9.96 10.29 -0.15
C ARG A 62 10.60 8.96 0.19
N ALA A 63 10.88 8.70 1.47
CA ALA A 63 11.45 7.44 1.94
C ALA A 63 10.51 6.24 1.72
N ILE A 64 9.20 6.45 1.58
CA ILE A 64 8.24 5.37 1.34
C ILE A 64 8.43 4.81 -0.08
N ARG A 65 8.77 3.52 -0.18
CA ARG A 65 8.90 2.80 -1.46
C ARG A 65 7.55 2.18 -1.85
N LEU A 66 6.89 2.74 -2.86
CA LEU A 66 5.54 2.30 -3.27
C LEU A 66 5.52 0.86 -3.77
N ASP A 67 6.52 0.45 -4.55
CA ASP A 67 6.57 -0.92 -5.10
C ASP A 67 6.57 -1.97 -3.99
N ASP A 68 7.41 -1.77 -2.97
CA ASP A 68 7.52 -2.65 -1.80
C ASP A 68 6.20 -2.69 -1.00
N GLU A 69 5.52 -1.54 -0.84
CA GLU A 69 4.27 -1.45 -0.10
C GLU A 69 3.06 -2.02 -0.87
N VAL A 70 3.04 -1.88 -2.20
CA VAL A 70 2.02 -2.48 -3.06
C VAL A 70 2.17 -3.99 -3.05
N GLU A 71 3.40 -4.51 -3.16
CA GLU A 71 3.67 -5.94 -3.06
C GLU A 71 3.26 -6.50 -1.69
N ARG A 72 3.56 -5.78 -0.59
CA ARG A 72 3.08 -6.11 0.76
C ARG A 72 1.55 -6.12 0.84
N GLY A 73 0.89 -5.08 0.34
CA GLY A 73 -0.57 -4.98 0.35
C GLY A 73 -1.24 -6.07 -0.48
N LEU A 74 -0.66 -6.47 -1.62
CA LEU A 74 -1.11 -7.59 -2.44
C LEU A 74 -0.92 -8.94 -1.74
N ALA A 75 0.15 -9.10 -0.96
CA ALA A 75 0.40 -10.30 -0.16
C ALA A 75 -0.59 -10.40 1.02
N GLU A 76 -0.87 -9.30 1.71
CA GLU A 76 -1.83 -9.24 2.83
C GLU A 76 -3.30 -9.38 2.38
N ALA A 77 -3.63 -8.91 1.17
CA ALA A 77 -4.95 -9.07 0.58
C ALA A 77 -5.26 -10.47 0.04
N ARG A 78 -4.31 -11.43 0.12
CA ARG A 78 -4.52 -12.85 -0.19
C ARG A 78 -4.64 -13.67 1.11
N PRO A 79 -5.85 -13.97 1.60
CA PRO A 79 -6.01 -14.67 2.87
C PRO A 79 -5.67 -16.17 2.83
N ASP A 80 -5.48 -16.77 1.64
CA ASP A 80 -5.49 -18.23 1.45
C ASP A 80 -4.23 -18.82 0.78
N ALA A 81 -3.02 -18.50 1.25
CA ALA A 81 -1.84 -19.29 0.90
C ALA A 81 -1.15 -19.88 2.14
N PRO A 82 -1.67 -20.98 2.72
CA PRO A 82 -0.95 -21.70 3.75
C PRO A 82 0.17 -22.52 3.11
N GLY A 83 1.42 -22.17 3.42
CA GLY A 83 2.53 -23.14 3.45
C GLY A 83 2.90 -23.84 2.14
N ALA A 84 3.11 -23.11 1.05
CA ALA A 84 3.90 -23.65 -0.05
C ALA A 84 5.39 -23.63 0.33
N THR A 85 5.82 -24.56 1.19
CA THR A 85 7.21 -25.03 1.18
C THR A 85 7.54 -25.37 -0.27
N PRO A 86 8.63 -24.84 -0.87
CA PRO A 86 9.04 -25.27 -2.19
C PRO A 86 9.28 -26.77 -2.14
N GLN A 87 8.36 -27.57 -2.69
CA GLN A 87 8.64 -28.99 -2.85
C GLN A 87 9.69 -29.10 -3.95
N PRO A 88 10.89 -29.66 -3.68
CA PRO A 88 11.81 -29.99 -4.76
C PRO A 88 11.14 -31.01 -5.68
N PRO A 89 11.46 -31.01 -6.98
CA PRO A 89 10.88 -31.96 -7.92
C PRO A 89 11.09 -33.39 -7.40
N PRO A 90 10.11 -34.29 -7.56
CA PRO A 90 10.31 -35.68 -7.16
C PRO A 90 11.47 -36.26 -7.99
N ASP A 91 12.60 -36.48 -7.32
CA ASP A 91 13.71 -37.27 -7.81
C ASP A 91 13.16 -38.62 -8.27
N SER A 92 13.10 -38.79 -9.60
CA SER A 92 12.73 -40.07 -10.22
C SER A 92 13.93 -41.01 -10.15
N LEU A 93 14.15 -41.59 -8.98
CA LEU A 93 15.08 -42.67 -8.78
C LEU A 93 14.40 -44.02 -9.03
N GLY A 94 14.74 -44.63 -10.17
CA GLY A 94 15.19 -46.02 -10.24
C GLY A 94 14.15 -47.14 -10.38
N GLY A 95 14.24 -47.85 -11.50
CA GLY A 95 13.65 -49.19 -11.71
C GLY A 95 13.34 -49.35 -13.20
N GLY A 96 14.23 -49.84 -14.05
CA GLY A 96 14.82 -51.17 -14.01
C GLY A 96 14.59 -51.74 -15.41
N ASP A 97 15.67 -51.98 -16.14
CA ASP A 97 15.71 -52.52 -17.49
C ASP A 97 15.18 -53.97 -17.53
N PRO A 98 14.25 -54.33 -18.43
CA PRO A 98 14.10 -55.71 -18.85
C PRO A 98 14.61 -55.91 -20.28
N THR A 99 15.73 -56.63 -20.38
CA THR A 99 16.35 -57.19 -21.59
C THR A 99 15.34 -57.88 -22.53
N PRO A 100 15.52 -57.80 -23.86
CA PRO A 100 14.73 -58.60 -24.82
C PRO A 100 15.24 -60.05 -24.88
N PRO A 101 14.37 -61.06 -25.02
CA PRO A 101 14.81 -62.39 -25.40
C PRO A 101 15.04 -62.48 -26.92
N ASP A 102 16.21 -62.97 -27.31
CA ASP A 102 16.55 -63.43 -28.65
C ASP A 102 15.49 -64.40 -29.19
N THR A 103 15.11 -64.23 -30.45
CA THR A 103 14.50 -65.30 -31.25
C THR A 103 15.41 -65.54 -32.46
N VAL A 104 16.22 -66.59 -32.34
CA VAL A 104 16.94 -67.24 -33.44
C VAL A 104 16.31 -68.61 -33.63
N ALA A 105 15.66 -68.82 -34.77
CA ALA A 105 15.57 -70.04 -35.60
C ALA A 105 14.30 -70.00 -36.46
#